data_AF-A0A6G3XYC7-F1
#
_entry.id   AF-A0A6G3XYC7-F1
#
_cell.length_a   1.000
_cell.length_b   1.000
_cell.length_c   1.000
_cell.angle_alpha   90.00
_cell.angle_beta   90.00
_cell.angle_gamma   90.00
#
_symmetry.space_group_name_H-M   'P 1'
#
loop_
_entity.id
_entity.type
_entity.pdbx_description
1 polymer ?
#
loop_
_entity_poly.entity_id
_entity_poly.type
_entity_poly.pdbx_seq_one_letter_code
_entity_poly.pdbx_strand_id
1 'polypeptide(L)'
;FFLLFLLPADNWSQRAGRSLFFLVGALFSATTGYIGMRLAVRSNVRVAAAAREATPAEGEPEKDLTAVSHKAMKIAFRTGGVVGMITVGLGLLGASCVVLVYAADAPKVLEGFGLGAALIAMFMRVGGGIFTKAADVGADLVGKVEQGIPEDDPRNAATIADNV
;
A
#
# COMPACT_ATOMS: atom_id res chain seq x y z
N PHE A 1 21.67 4.94 7.64
CA PHE A 1 22.15 4.55 8.98
C PHE A 1 23.42 5.29 9.36
N PHE A 2 24.59 5.02 8.77
CA PHE A 2 25.85 5.70 9.14
C PHE A 2 25.85 7.23 8.92
N LEU A 3 25.16 7.73 7.90
CA LEU A 3 25.00 9.17 7.65
C LEU A 3 24.18 9.90 8.74
N LEU A 4 23.33 9.20 9.49
CA LEU A 4 22.52 9.81 10.56
C LEU A 4 23.33 10.07 11.83
N PHE A 5 24.46 9.41 12.02
CA PHE A 5 25.43 9.74 13.07
C PHE A 5 26.20 11.05 12.79
N LEU A 6 26.21 11.49 11.54
CA LEU A 6 27.02 12.58 11.03
C LEU A 6 26.33 13.96 11.11
N LEU A 7 25.01 13.97 11.36
CA LEU A 7 24.25 15.21 11.54
C LEU A 7 24.43 15.75 12.97
N PRO A 8 24.45 17.09 13.13
CA PRO A 8 24.70 17.73 14.41
C PRO A 8 23.59 17.35 15.40
N ALA A 9 23.99 16.78 16.53
CA ALA A 9 23.15 16.63 17.70
C ALA A 9 24.01 16.89 18.95
N ASP A 10 23.38 17.50 19.94
CA ASP A 10 24.05 18.02 21.13
C ASP A 10 24.54 16.89 22.05
N ASN A 11 23.85 15.73 22.03
CA ASN A 11 24.14 14.58 22.89
C ASN A 11 24.25 13.25 22.12
N TRP A 12 25.15 12.36 22.57
CA TRP A 12 25.34 11.02 21.99
C TRP A 12 24.06 10.15 22.03
N SER A 13 23.26 10.29 23.10
CA SER A 13 21.96 9.63 23.26
C SER A 13 20.95 10.04 22.18
N GLN A 14 20.97 11.30 21.75
CA GLN A 14 20.07 11.81 20.70
C GLN A 14 20.47 11.27 19.31
N ARG A 15 21.78 11.11 19.03
CA ARG A 15 22.28 10.51 17.77
C ARG A 15 21.90 9.03 17.66
N ALA A 16 22.05 8.29 18.75
CA ALA A 16 21.65 6.90 18.85
C ALA A 16 20.12 6.74 18.72
N GLY A 17 19.36 7.56 19.45
CA GLY A 17 17.89 7.59 19.39
C GLY A 17 17.38 7.84 17.98
N ARG A 18 17.88 8.86 17.28
CA ARG A 18 17.43 9.19 15.92
C ARG A 18 17.73 8.08 14.91
N SER A 19 18.88 7.42 15.03
CA SER A 19 19.26 6.31 14.15
C SER A 19 18.42 5.06 14.41
N LEU A 20 18.07 4.79 15.67
CA LEU A 20 17.18 3.70 16.04
C LEU A 20 15.75 3.95 15.52
N PHE A 21 15.22 5.15 15.74
CA PHE A 21 13.87 5.50 15.31
C PHE A 21 13.73 5.61 13.79
N PHE A 22 14.81 5.90 13.06
CA PHE A 22 14.85 5.73 11.61
C PHE A 22 14.57 4.28 11.20
N LEU A 23 15.20 3.30 11.86
CA LEU A 23 14.93 1.88 11.57
C LEU A 23 13.50 1.48 11.95
N VAL A 24 12.98 2.00 13.06
CA VAL A 24 11.59 1.76 13.48
C VAL A 24 10.61 2.33 12.47
N GLY A 25 10.81 3.57 12.02
CA GLY A 25 9.97 4.20 10.99
C GLY A 25 10.02 3.46 9.65
N ALA A 26 11.22 3.03 9.23
CA ALA A 26 11.41 2.20 8.05
C ALA A 26 10.66 0.86 8.17
N LEU A 27 10.76 0.19 9.32
CA LEU A 27 10.07 -1.08 9.60
C LEU A 27 8.55 -0.92 9.58
N PHE A 28 8.01 0.14 10.18
CA PHE A 28 6.57 0.40 10.21
C PHE A 28 6.04 0.70 8.80
N SER A 29 6.79 1.46 8.00
CA SER A 29 6.47 1.73 6.59
C SER A 29 6.46 0.44 5.76
N ALA A 30 7.50 -0.39 5.87
CA ALA A 30 7.58 -1.68 5.19
C ALA A 30 6.44 -2.63 5.59
N THR A 31 6.16 -2.73 6.90
CA THR A 31 5.10 -3.57 7.45
C THR A 31 3.72 -3.14 6.93
N THR A 32 3.47 -1.84 6.89
CA THR A 32 2.22 -1.28 6.35
C THR A 32 2.05 -1.61 4.87
N GLY A 33 3.10 -1.43 4.07
CA GLY A 33 3.08 -1.78 2.65
C GLY A 33 2.80 -3.27 2.42
N TYR A 34 3.48 -4.14 3.17
CA TYR A 34 3.30 -5.59 3.05
C TYR A 34 1.90 -6.07 3.46
N ILE A 35 1.39 -5.58 4.59
CA ILE A 35 0.03 -5.89 5.06
C ILE A 35 -1.00 -5.37 4.07
N GLY A 36 -0.82 -4.15 3.56
CA GLY A 36 -1.69 -3.53 2.56
C GLY A 36 -1.81 -4.37 1.30
N MET A 37 -0.67 -4.76 0.72
CA MET A 37 -0.61 -5.61 -0.47
C MET A 37 -1.29 -6.97 -0.24
N ARG A 38 -0.99 -7.63 0.89
CA ARG A 38 -1.59 -8.94 1.21
C ARG A 38 -3.11 -8.88 1.39
N LEU A 39 -3.61 -7.79 1.97
CA LEU A 39 -5.05 -7.53 2.11
C LEU A 39 -5.70 -7.22 0.76
N ALA A 40 -5.05 -6.40 -0.07
CA ALA A 40 -5.53 -6.05 -1.40
C ALA A 40 -5.70 -7.30 -2.27
N VAL A 41 -4.66 -8.13 -2.42
CA VAL A 41 -4.71 -9.36 -3.23
C VAL A 41 -5.85 -10.30 -2.79
N ARG A 42 -6.05 -10.47 -1.48
CA ARG A 42 -7.15 -11.29 -0.94
C ARG A 42 -8.52 -10.65 -1.14
N SER A 43 -8.60 -9.33 -1.12
CA SER A 43 -9.84 -8.61 -1.29
C SER A 43 -10.29 -8.56 -2.73
N ASN A 44 -9.36 -8.44 -3.69
CA ASN A 44 -9.66 -8.42 -5.13
C ASN A 44 -10.49 -9.64 -5.53
N VAL A 45 -10.10 -10.84 -5.08
CA VAL A 45 -10.86 -12.09 -5.32
C VAL A 45 -12.26 -12.05 -4.68
N ARG A 46 -12.41 -11.45 -3.49
CA ARG A 46 -13.71 -11.35 -2.78
C ARG A 46 -14.63 -10.33 -3.44
N VAL A 47 -14.07 -9.22 -3.90
CA VAL A 47 -14.80 -8.18 -4.65
C VAL A 47 -15.25 -8.75 -5.99
N ALA A 48 -14.37 -9.44 -6.72
CA ALA A 48 -14.73 -10.13 -7.97
C ALA A 48 -15.81 -11.20 -7.74
N ALA A 49 -15.67 -12.03 -6.69
CA ALA A 49 -16.68 -13.04 -6.35
C ALA A 49 -18.05 -12.42 -5.99
N ALA A 50 -18.07 -11.27 -5.32
CA ALA A 50 -19.31 -10.54 -5.04
C ALA A 50 -19.90 -9.88 -6.29
N ALA A 51 -19.05 -9.35 -7.18
CA ALA A 51 -19.46 -8.73 -8.44
C ALA A 51 -19.99 -9.75 -9.46
N ARG A 52 -19.54 -11.01 -9.41
CA ARG A 52 -20.08 -12.10 -10.25
C ARG A 52 -21.59 -12.30 -10.08
N GLU A 53 -22.17 -11.90 -8.96
CA GLU A 53 -23.62 -11.95 -8.77
C GLU A 53 -24.40 -10.99 -9.69
N ALA A 54 -23.72 -10.08 -10.39
CA ALA A 54 -24.31 -9.19 -11.40
C ALA A 54 -24.59 -9.90 -12.73
N THR A 55 -24.01 -11.08 -12.95
CA THR A 55 -24.24 -11.91 -14.15
C THR A 55 -24.67 -13.30 -13.70
N PRO A 56 -25.97 -13.48 -13.32
CA PRO A 56 -26.48 -14.75 -12.84
C PRO A 56 -26.34 -15.83 -13.92
N ALA A 57 -26.15 -17.08 -13.50
CA ALA A 57 -26.16 -18.22 -14.43
C ALA A 57 -27.56 -18.47 -14.99
N GLU A 58 -27.65 -19.20 -16.11
CA GLU A 58 -28.93 -19.56 -16.74
C GLU A 58 -29.87 -20.25 -15.72
N GLY A 59 -31.00 -19.61 -15.41
CA GLY A 59 -31.99 -20.10 -14.44
C GLY A 59 -31.94 -19.46 -13.05
N GLU A 60 -30.96 -18.60 -12.75
CA GLU A 60 -30.96 -17.80 -11.52
C GLU A 60 -31.77 -16.50 -11.69
N PRO A 61 -32.52 -16.05 -10.66
CA PRO A 61 -33.25 -14.80 -10.73
C PRO A 61 -32.28 -13.62 -10.87
N GLU A 62 -32.65 -12.66 -11.72
CA GLU A 62 -31.91 -11.41 -11.89
C GLU A 62 -31.84 -10.67 -10.53
N LYS A 63 -30.62 -10.31 -10.13
CA LYS A 63 -30.38 -9.57 -8.88
C LYS A 63 -30.30 -8.09 -9.19
N ASP A 64 -30.77 -7.28 -8.25
CA ASP A 64 -30.62 -5.83 -8.34
C ASP A 64 -29.13 -5.45 -8.39
N LEU A 65 -28.71 -4.88 -9.53
CA LEU A 65 -27.35 -4.43 -9.79
C LEU A 65 -26.89 -3.38 -8.75
N THR A 66 -27.81 -2.61 -8.20
CA THR A 66 -27.53 -1.64 -7.13
C THR A 66 -27.13 -2.36 -5.83
N ALA A 67 -27.85 -3.42 -5.48
CA ALA A 67 -27.53 -4.24 -4.30
C ALA A 67 -26.20 -4.99 -4.46
N VAL A 68 -25.93 -5.53 -5.66
CA VAL A 68 -24.67 -6.23 -5.96
C VAL A 68 -23.47 -5.28 -5.91
N SER A 69 -23.57 -4.12 -6.56
CA SER A 69 -22.50 -3.11 -6.55
C SER A 69 -22.24 -2.56 -5.14
N HIS A 70 -23.28 -2.30 -4.34
CA HIS A 70 -23.11 -1.91 -2.93
C HIS A 70 -22.39 -2.98 -2.11
N LYS A 71 -22.68 -4.26 -2.33
CA LYS A 71 -22.00 -5.38 -1.65
C LYS A 71 -20.52 -5.44 -2.01
N ALA A 72 -20.19 -5.38 -3.30
CA ALA A 72 -18.81 -5.38 -3.79
C ALA A 72 -18.03 -4.15 -3.27
N MET A 73 -18.63 -2.97 -3.38
CA MET A 73 -18.06 -1.70 -2.88
C MET A 73 -17.80 -1.77 -1.37
N LYS A 74 -18.72 -2.33 -0.58
CA LYS A 74 -18.57 -2.47 0.87
C LYS A 74 -17.36 -3.33 1.25
N ILE A 75 -17.07 -4.39 0.48
CA ILE A 75 -15.89 -5.25 0.70
C ILE A 75 -14.61 -4.48 0.37
N ALA A 76 -14.58 -3.78 -0.77
CA ALA A 76 -13.45 -2.96 -1.19
C ALA A 76 -13.17 -1.84 -0.17
N PHE A 77 -14.20 -1.07 0.21
CA PHE A 77 -14.08 0.04 1.15
C PHE A 77 -13.63 -0.41 2.54
N ARG A 78 -14.17 -1.53 3.05
CA ARG A 78 -13.72 -2.09 4.35
C ARG A 78 -12.25 -2.50 4.31
N THR A 79 -11.80 -3.07 3.20
CA THR A 79 -10.40 -3.48 3.04
C THR A 79 -9.50 -2.25 3.03
N GLY A 80 -9.82 -1.25 2.21
CA GLY A 80 -9.07 0.01 2.16
C GLY A 80 -9.05 0.72 3.51
N GLY A 81 -10.19 0.76 4.21
CA GLY A 81 -10.31 1.32 5.55
C GLY A 81 -9.41 0.63 6.56
N VAL A 82 -9.33 -0.71 6.55
CA VAL A 82 -8.44 -1.46 7.46
C VAL A 82 -6.97 -1.11 7.21
N VAL A 83 -6.54 -1.05 5.94
CA VAL A 83 -5.16 -0.68 5.59
C VAL A 83 -4.85 0.75 6.03
N GLY A 84 -5.79 1.69 5.80
CA GLY A 84 -5.66 3.08 6.25
C GLY A 84 -5.55 3.20 7.77
N MET A 85 -6.42 2.53 8.52
CA MET A 85 -6.40 2.55 9.99
C MET A 85 -5.13 1.92 10.57
N ILE A 86 -4.59 0.86 9.96
CA ILE A 86 -3.30 0.28 10.37
C ILE A 86 -2.15 1.27 10.12
N THR A 87 -2.15 1.94 8.96
CA THR A 87 -1.15 2.94 8.59
C THR A 87 -1.12 4.08 9.60
N VAL A 88 -2.28 4.67 9.88
CA VAL A 88 -2.42 5.78 10.84
C VAL A 88 -2.11 5.30 12.26
N GLY A 89 -2.58 4.12 12.64
CA GLY A 89 -2.34 3.53 13.97
C GLY A 89 -0.86 3.30 14.26
N LEU A 90 -0.11 2.70 13.32
CA LEU A 90 1.33 2.49 13.47
C LEU A 90 2.11 3.81 13.46
N GLY A 91 1.70 4.77 12.62
CA GLY A 91 2.30 6.11 12.59
C GLY A 91 2.12 6.86 13.91
N LEU A 92 0.89 6.88 14.45
CA LEU A 92 0.60 7.53 15.73
C LEU A 92 1.24 6.81 16.91
N LEU A 93 1.25 5.47 16.91
CA LEU A 93 1.93 4.68 17.94
C LEU A 93 3.42 5.00 17.97
N GLY A 94 4.08 4.98 16.80
CA GLY A 94 5.50 5.30 16.68
C GLY A 94 5.82 6.72 17.14
N ALA A 95 5.04 7.71 16.69
CA ALA A 95 5.20 9.10 17.11
C ALA A 95 4.96 9.28 18.62
N SER A 96 3.92 8.67 19.18
CA SER A 96 3.60 8.78 20.61
C SER A 96 4.70 8.16 21.48
N CYS A 97 5.25 7.01 21.08
CA CYS A 97 6.39 6.40 21.77
C CYS A 97 7.61 7.32 21.77
N VAL A 98 7.92 8.01 20.66
CA VAL A 98 9.02 8.99 20.61
C VAL A 98 8.80 10.11 21.61
N VAL A 99 7.59 10.67 21.65
CA VAL A 99 7.25 11.79 22.54
C VAL A 99 7.32 11.36 24.01
N LEU A 100 6.82 10.18 24.37
CA LEU A 100 6.84 9.70 25.75
C LEU A 100 8.25 9.42 26.27
N VAL A 101 9.17 8.95 25.41
CA VAL A 101 10.54 8.58 25.82
C VAL A 101 11.49 9.77 25.83
N TYR A 102 11.37 10.70 24.87
CA TYR A 102 12.34 11.79 24.67
C TYR A 102 11.80 13.18 25.06
N ALA A 103 10.50 13.32 25.33
CA ALA A 103 9.86 14.56 25.80
C ALA A 103 10.33 15.81 25.03
N ALA A 104 11.14 16.68 25.66
CA ALA A 104 11.64 17.92 25.07
C ALA A 104 12.56 17.70 23.85
N ASP A 105 13.25 16.55 23.76
CA ASP A 105 14.12 16.19 22.63
C ASP A 105 13.37 15.41 21.53
N ALA A 106 12.07 15.17 21.70
CA ALA A 106 11.27 14.39 20.75
C ALA A 106 11.33 14.89 19.30
N PRO A 107 11.32 16.21 18.98
CA PRO A 107 11.37 16.68 17.60
C PRO A 107 12.63 16.19 16.85
N LYS A 108 13.80 16.22 17.50
CA LYS A 108 15.07 15.78 16.91
C LYS A 108 15.08 14.29 16.59
N VAL A 109 14.39 13.47 17.39
CA VAL A 109 14.27 12.02 17.18
C VAL A 109 13.19 11.69 16.15
N LEU A 110 12.09 12.47 16.14
CA LEU A 110 10.97 12.31 15.22
C LEU A 110 11.36 12.58 13.76
N GLU A 111 12.32 13.48 13.51
CA GLU A 111 12.94 13.65 12.19
C GLU A 111 13.52 12.33 11.66
N GLY A 112 14.19 11.55 12.52
CA GLY A 112 14.74 10.25 12.16
C GLY A 112 13.64 9.25 11.80
N PHE A 113 12.59 9.18 12.63
CA PHE A 113 11.42 8.33 12.39
C PHE A 113 10.74 8.67 11.06
N GLY A 114 10.43 9.95 10.84
CA GLY A 114 9.78 10.43 9.62
C GLY A 114 10.63 10.18 8.37
N LEU A 115 11.93 10.44 8.44
CA LEU A 115 12.85 10.17 7.34
C LEU A 115 12.91 8.67 7.00
N GLY A 116 12.97 7.80 8.01
CA GLY A 116 12.99 6.36 7.80
C GLY A 116 11.72 5.84 7.13
N ALA A 117 10.56 6.30 7.61
CA ALA A 117 9.27 5.95 7.03
C ALA A 117 9.12 6.46 5.59
N ALA A 118 9.52 7.71 5.33
CA ALA A 118 9.45 8.35 4.02
C ALA A 118 10.39 7.70 3.00
N LEU A 119 11.60 7.31 3.41
CA LEU A 119 12.56 6.65 2.51
C LEU A 119 12.01 5.34 1.96
N ILE A 120 11.50 4.48 2.83
CA ILE A 120 10.92 3.19 2.43
C ILE A 120 9.66 3.43 1.59
N ALA A 121 8.81 4.39 1.98
CA ALA A 121 7.62 4.74 1.21
C ALA A 121 7.95 5.23 -0.20
N MET A 122 9.00 6.04 -0.35
CA MET A 122 9.48 6.52 -1.65
C MET A 122 9.89 5.36 -2.54
N PHE A 123 10.74 4.44 -2.06
CA PHE A 123 11.16 3.29 -2.85
C PHE A 123 10.02 2.36 -3.23
N MET A 124 9.08 2.10 -2.30
CA MET A 124 7.90 1.28 -2.61
C MET A 124 7.02 1.92 -3.68
N ARG A 125 6.80 3.24 -3.62
CA ARG A 125 5.97 3.94 -4.61
C ARG A 125 6.66 4.09 -5.97
N VAL A 126 7.94 4.41 -5.99
CA VAL A 126 8.69 4.56 -7.25
C VAL A 126 8.90 3.20 -7.90
N GLY A 127 9.38 2.21 -7.15
CA GLY A 127 9.60 0.85 -7.66
C GLY A 127 8.31 0.19 -8.12
N GLY A 128 7.26 0.24 -7.28
CA GLY A 128 5.94 -0.28 -7.64
C GLY A 128 5.31 0.47 -8.80
N GLY A 129 5.42 1.80 -8.84
CA GLY A 129 4.85 2.61 -9.91
C GLY A 129 5.51 2.38 -11.27
N ILE A 130 6.83 2.18 -11.32
CA ILE A 130 7.53 1.80 -12.56
C ILE A 130 7.05 0.42 -13.02
N PHE A 131 6.95 -0.55 -12.11
CA PHE A 131 6.50 -1.90 -12.42
C PHE A 131 5.09 -1.92 -13.02
N THR A 132 4.12 -1.33 -12.33
CA THR A 132 2.71 -1.35 -12.77
C THR A 132 2.52 -0.54 -14.04
N LYS A 133 3.13 0.65 -14.16
CA LYS A 133 2.95 1.47 -15.37
C LYS A 133 3.61 0.89 -16.62
N ALA A 134 4.75 0.21 -16.47
CA ALA A 134 5.36 -0.48 -17.60
C ALA A 134 4.49 -1.66 -18.07
N ALA A 135 3.85 -2.38 -17.15
CA ALA A 135 2.94 -3.48 -17.46
C ALA A 135 1.63 -2.99 -18.10
N ASP A 136 0.96 -2.03 -17.46
CA ASP A 136 -0.28 -1.38 -17.91
C ASP A 136 -0.16 -0.86 -19.35
N VAL A 137 0.84 0.00 -19.61
CA VAL A 137 1.05 0.58 -20.95
C VAL A 137 1.39 -0.50 -22.00
N GLY A 138 2.18 -1.51 -21.62
CA GLY A 138 2.52 -2.61 -22.53
C GLY A 138 1.33 -3.51 -22.86
N ALA A 139 0.51 -3.83 -21.85
CA ALA A 139 -0.68 -4.66 -21.99
C ALA A 139 -1.72 -3.96 -22.87
N ASP A 140 -1.97 -2.68 -22.61
CA ASP A 140 -2.97 -1.88 -23.32
C ASP A 140 -2.60 -1.59 -24.77
N LEU A 141 -1.34 -1.23 -25.05
CA LEU A 141 -0.91 -0.93 -26.41
C LEU A 141 -0.99 -2.16 -27.30
N VAL A 142 -0.40 -3.28 -26.87
CA VAL A 142 -0.37 -4.49 -27.70
C VAL A 142 -1.74 -5.16 -27.76
N GLY A 143 -2.48 -5.19 -26.65
CA GLY A 143 -3.81 -5.79 -26.59
C GLY A 143 -4.85 -4.99 -27.37
N LYS A 144 -5.11 -3.76 -26.93
CA LYS A 144 -6.21 -2.94 -27.45
C LYS A 144 -5.89 -2.36 -28.83
N VAL A 145 -4.66 -1.84 -29.02
CA VAL A 145 -4.32 -1.06 -30.23
C VAL A 145 -3.82 -1.94 -31.37
N GLU A 146 -2.94 -2.91 -31.09
CA GLU A 146 -2.36 -3.74 -32.16
C GLU A 146 -3.23 -4.97 -32.51
N GLN A 147 -3.74 -5.67 -31.49
CA GLN A 147 -4.47 -6.93 -31.67
C GLN A 147 -6.00 -6.77 -31.63
N GLY A 148 -6.50 -5.62 -31.16
CA GLY A 148 -7.93 -5.36 -31.03
C GLY A 148 -8.65 -6.29 -30.06
N ILE A 149 -7.93 -6.87 -29.08
CA ILE A 149 -8.51 -7.72 -28.05
C ILE A 149 -9.00 -6.88 -26.86
N PRO A 150 -10.00 -7.36 -26.09
CA PRO A 150 -10.48 -6.67 -24.90
C PRO A 150 -9.38 -6.41 -23.86
N GLU A 151 -9.62 -5.42 -23.01
CA GLU A 151 -8.81 -5.15 -21.81
C GLU A 151 -8.84 -6.35 -20.85
N ASP A 152 -7.72 -6.61 -20.18
CA ASP A 152 -7.56 -7.74 -19.26
C ASP A 152 -7.83 -9.13 -19.88
N ASP A 153 -7.67 -9.27 -21.19
CA ASP A 153 -7.90 -10.56 -21.86
C ASP A 153 -6.85 -11.61 -21.46
N PRO A 154 -7.25 -12.84 -21.06
CA PRO A 154 -6.34 -13.88 -20.61
C PRO A 154 -5.33 -14.34 -21.67
N ARG A 155 -5.53 -13.99 -22.96
CA ARG A 155 -4.60 -14.26 -24.05
C ARG A 155 -3.42 -13.29 -24.08
N ASN A 156 -3.52 -12.14 -23.41
CA ASN A 156 -2.44 -11.17 -23.32
C ASN A 156 -1.51 -11.50 -22.15
N ALA A 157 -0.26 -11.87 -22.45
CA ALA A 157 0.72 -12.27 -21.46
C ALA A 157 1.07 -11.17 -20.43
N ALA A 158 0.82 -9.89 -20.75
CA ALA A 158 1.12 -8.76 -19.87
C ALA A 158 0.05 -8.54 -18.78
N THR A 159 -1.14 -9.12 -18.91
CA THR A 159 -2.28 -8.88 -17.98
C THR A 159 -2.02 -9.37 -16.55
N ILE A 160 -1.21 -10.43 -16.38
CA ILE A 160 -0.79 -10.88 -15.05
C ILE A 160 0.13 -9.85 -14.41
N ALA A 161 1.05 -9.26 -15.18
CA ALA A 161 1.97 -8.25 -14.65
C ALA A 161 1.27 -6.92 -14.34
N ASP A 162 0.19 -6.60 -15.07
CA ASP A 162 -0.62 -5.41 -14.83
C ASP A 162 -1.42 -5.51 -13.52
N ASN A 163 -1.93 -6.71 -13.22
CA ASN A 163 -2.74 -6.97 -12.02
C ASN A 163 -1.94 -7.31 -10.74
N VAL A 164 -0.61 -7.32 -10.79
CA VAL A 164 0.30 -7.61 -9.65
C VAL A 164 0.65 -6.34 -8.87
#